data_AF-A0A409XVX2-F1
#
_entry.id   AF-A0A409XVX2-F1
#
_cell.length_a   1.000
_cell.length_b   1.000
_cell.length_c   1.000
_cell.angle_alpha   90.00
_cell.angle_beta   90.00
_cell.angle_gamma   90.00
#
_symmetry.space_group_name_H-M   'P 1'
#
loop_
_entity.id
_entity.type
_entity.pdbx_description
1 polymer ?
#
loop_
_entity_poly.entity_id
_entity_poly.type
_entity_poly.pdbx_seq_one_letter_code
_entity_poly.pdbx_strand_id
1 'polypeptide(L)'
;MIDTPKTRELSLNKPMPFNGEWFKSKKFLQECILYMGINKDVYNTEPKRIAFILSYMQEGNTVVWKQQFIQNKLNFDTGDIDLPTYKEFIDKFQKAFKPEEEDIDALDKLKMLRQKNLTAEQLVTKFKLLVGEAGMSNDSDTANKLLIEMFKTALNLALSYTNFDWI
;
A
#
# COMPACT_ATOMS: atom_id res chain seq x y z
N MET A 1 24.12 -39.84 5.45
CA MET A 1 23.25 -38.66 5.58
C MET A 1 23.39 -37.88 4.28
N ILE A 2 22.32 -37.74 3.50
CA ILE A 2 22.35 -36.94 2.26
C ILE A 2 22.15 -35.49 2.71
N ASP A 3 23.17 -34.66 2.47
CA ASP A 3 23.14 -33.24 2.77
C ASP A 3 22.22 -32.58 1.74
N THR A 4 20.99 -32.27 2.13
CA THR A 4 20.03 -31.62 1.23
C THR A 4 20.56 -30.21 0.94
N PRO A 5 20.76 -29.81 -0.32
CA PRO A 5 21.31 -28.50 -0.62
C PRO A 5 20.42 -27.40 -0.02
N LYS A 6 21.03 -26.54 0.81
CA LYS A 6 20.37 -25.36 1.38
C LYS A 6 19.89 -24.47 0.24
N THR A 7 18.57 -24.33 0.08
CA THR A 7 18.03 -23.45 -0.96
C THR A 7 18.40 -22.00 -0.64
N ARG A 8 19.14 -21.38 -1.56
CA ARG A 8 19.63 -20.00 -1.42
C ARG A 8 18.60 -19.03 -1.99
N GLU A 9 18.36 -17.95 -1.25
CA GLU A 9 17.52 -16.85 -1.69
C GLU A 9 18.13 -16.13 -2.91
N LEU A 10 17.32 -15.94 -3.95
CA LEU A 10 17.66 -15.17 -5.13
C LEU A 10 17.67 -13.68 -4.80
N SER A 11 18.75 -13.02 -5.22
CA SER A 11 18.95 -11.59 -5.00
C SER A 11 18.18 -10.78 -6.05
N LEU A 12 16.90 -10.52 -5.78
CA LEU A 12 16.06 -9.56 -6.52
C LEU A 12 16.05 -8.20 -5.81
N ASN A 13 15.58 -7.17 -6.51
CA ASN A 13 15.22 -5.91 -5.87
C ASN A 13 14.17 -6.18 -4.79
N LYS A 14 14.49 -5.77 -3.57
CA LYS A 14 13.61 -5.90 -2.40
C LYS A 14 12.51 -4.83 -2.45
N PRO A 15 11.33 -5.09 -1.85
CA PRO A 15 10.30 -4.07 -1.70
C PRO A 15 10.85 -2.82 -1.02
N MET A 16 10.37 -1.63 -1.42
CA MET A 16 10.67 -0.41 -0.67
C MET A 16 9.98 -0.44 0.70
N PRO A 17 10.56 0.17 1.74
CA PRO A 17 9.87 0.34 3.02
C PRO A 17 8.48 0.96 2.84
N PHE A 18 7.50 0.36 3.50
CA PHE A 18 6.12 0.84 3.46
C PHE A 18 5.87 1.79 4.62
N ASN A 19 5.42 3.01 4.31
CA ASN A 19 5.18 4.06 5.29
C ASN A 19 3.71 4.17 5.75
N GLY A 20 2.81 3.36 5.20
CA GLY A 20 1.41 3.28 5.62
C GLY A 20 0.46 4.07 4.73
N GLU A 21 0.97 4.70 3.67
CA GLU A 21 0.13 5.35 2.67
C GLU A 21 -0.76 4.32 1.97
N TRP A 22 -2.08 4.40 2.20
CA TRP A 22 -3.05 3.42 1.70
C TRP A 22 -2.95 3.20 0.18
N PHE A 23 -2.65 4.24 -0.61
CA PHE A 23 -2.53 4.11 -2.06
C PHE A 23 -1.27 3.36 -2.50
N LYS A 24 -0.28 3.21 -1.61
CA LYS A 24 0.92 2.38 -1.82
C LYS A 24 0.74 0.96 -1.27
N SER A 25 -0.29 0.68 -0.47
CA SER A 25 -0.44 -0.61 0.24
C SER A 25 -0.57 -1.80 -0.71
N LYS A 26 -1.35 -1.64 -1.80
CA LYS A 26 -1.52 -2.66 -2.84
C LYS A 26 -0.21 -2.95 -3.58
N LYS A 27 0.48 -1.90 -4.02
CA LYS A 27 1.78 -2.01 -4.70
C LYS A 27 2.81 -2.73 -3.80
N PHE A 28 2.87 -2.33 -2.53
CA PHE A 28 3.74 -2.94 -1.54
C PHE A 28 3.47 -4.45 -1.36
N LEU A 29 2.20 -4.86 -1.23
CA LEU A 29 1.85 -6.28 -1.13
C LEU A 29 2.22 -7.04 -2.41
N GLN A 30 2.00 -6.46 -3.59
CA GLN A 30 2.37 -7.09 -4.87
C GLN A 30 3.89 -7.34 -4.95
N GLU A 31 4.70 -6.35 -4.57
CA GLU A 31 6.17 -6.49 -4.54
C GLU A 31 6.60 -7.58 -3.55
N CYS A 32 6.01 -7.61 -2.35
CA CYS A 32 6.26 -8.67 -1.37
C CYS A 32 5.90 -10.06 -1.89
N ILE A 33 4.70 -10.21 -2.47
CA ILE A 33 4.19 -11.49 -2.98
C ILE A 33 5.05 -11.99 -4.13
N LEU A 34 5.45 -11.10 -5.05
CA LEU A 34 6.32 -11.44 -6.17
C LEU A 34 7.68 -11.95 -5.66
N TYR A 35 8.30 -11.20 -4.74
CA TYR A 35 9.61 -11.57 -4.19
C TYR A 35 9.57 -12.94 -3.50
N MET A 36 8.58 -13.17 -2.64
CA MET A 36 8.40 -14.45 -1.96
C MET A 36 8.05 -15.58 -2.92
N GLY A 37 7.28 -15.30 -3.99
CA GLY A 37 6.91 -16.29 -5.00
C GLY A 37 8.12 -16.81 -5.79
N ILE A 38 9.07 -15.93 -6.10
CA ILE A 38 10.36 -16.34 -6.71
C ILE A 38 11.22 -17.11 -5.71
N ASN A 39 11.19 -16.71 -4.43
CA ASN A 39 11.93 -17.34 -3.33
C ASN A 39 11.10 -18.37 -2.55
N LYS A 40 10.16 -19.07 -3.20
CA LYS A 40 9.13 -19.90 -2.53
C LYS A 40 9.69 -20.98 -1.61
N ASP A 41 10.86 -21.54 -1.94
CA ASP A 41 11.50 -22.59 -1.15
C ASP A 41 12.09 -22.04 0.16
N VAL A 42 12.45 -20.76 0.17
CA VAL A 42 12.87 -20.03 1.38
C VAL A 42 11.63 -19.63 2.19
N TYR A 43 10.65 -19.00 1.53
CA TYR A 43 9.39 -18.53 2.14
C TYR A 43 8.27 -19.59 2.08
N ASN A 44 8.62 -20.83 2.42
CA ASN A 44 7.77 -22.01 2.28
C ASN A 44 6.74 -22.21 3.40
N THR A 45 6.70 -21.30 4.39
CA THR A 45 5.72 -21.35 5.49
C THR A 45 5.03 -19.99 5.66
N GLU A 46 3.79 -20.01 6.14
CA GLU A 46 3.03 -18.77 6.40
C GLU A 46 3.75 -17.82 7.38
N PRO A 47 4.33 -18.30 8.51
CA PRO A 47 5.09 -17.43 9.42
C PRO A 47 6.23 -16.69 8.75
N LYS A 48 7.00 -17.35 7.87
CA LYS A 48 8.10 -16.69 7.13
C LYS A 48 7.59 -15.61 6.20
N ARG A 49 6.45 -15.84 5.54
CA ARG A 49 5.84 -14.87 4.63
C ARG A 49 5.32 -13.65 5.38
N ILE A 50 4.66 -13.87 6.52
CA ILE A 50 4.18 -12.78 7.38
C ILE A 50 5.37 -11.98 7.93
N ALA A 51 6.40 -12.66 8.45
CA ALA A 51 7.61 -12.02 8.96
C ALA A 51 8.31 -11.17 7.90
N PHE A 52 8.37 -11.65 6.66
CA PHE A 52 8.92 -10.88 5.54
C PHE A 52 8.16 -9.56 5.35
N ILE A 53 6.83 -9.59 5.24
CA ILE A 53 6.03 -8.37 5.05
C ILE A 53 6.23 -7.39 6.21
N LEU A 54 6.17 -7.88 7.46
CA LEU A 54 6.39 -7.06 8.65
C LEU A 54 7.78 -6.43 8.68
N SER A 55 8.80 -7.08 8.12
CA SER A 55 10.17 -6.58 8.09
C SER A 55 10.32 -5.29 7.27
N TYR A 56 9.44 -5.03 6.29
CA TYR A 56 9.46 -3.80 5.47
C TYR A 56 8.52 -2.70 5.97
N MET A 57 7.80 -2.93 7.08
CA MET A 57 6.98 -1.91 7.74
C MET A 57 7.85 -1.12 8.73
N GLN A 58 8.72 -0.26 8.20
CA GLN A 58 9.78 0.44 8.94
C GLN A 58 9.54 1.94 9.06
N GLU A 59 8.52 2.48 8.40
CA GLU A 59 8.31 3.93 8.30
C GLU A 59 6.87 4.34 8.67
N GLY A 60 6.73 5.60 9.07
CA GLY A 60 5.44 6.23 9.31
C GLY A 60 4.53 5.45 10.27
N ASN A 61 3.23 5.43 9.96
CA ASN A 61 2.20 4.84 10.82
C ASN A 61 2.27 3.29 10.86
N THR A 62 3.02 2.67 9.95
CA THR A 62 3.16 1.20 9.90
C THR A 62 3.97 0.65 11.05
N VAL A 63 4.90 1.44 11.61
CA VAL A 63 5.73 1.03 12.75
C VAL A 63 4.85 0.77 13.96
N VAL A 64 3.91 1.68 14.24
CA VAL A 64 2.95 1.56 15.35
C VAL A 64 2.04 0.36 15.14
N TRP A 65 1.47 0.21 13.95
CA TRP A 65 0.62 -0.95 13.64
C TRP A 65 1.36 -2.27 13.77
N LYS A 66 2.60 -2.36 13.27
CA LYS A 66 3.46 -3.55 13.40
C LYS A 66 3.71 -3.87 14.87
N GLN A 67 4.03 -2.87 15.69
CA GLN A 67 4.27 -3.06 17.11
C GLN A 67 3.03 -3.60 17.82
N GLN A 68 1.86 -3.00 17.58
CA GLN A 68 0.58 -3.48 18.12
C GLN A 68 0.23 -4.89 17.63
N PHE A 69 0.52 -5.19 16.35
CA PHE A 69 0.29 -6.50 15.78
C PHE A 69 1.11 -7.58 16.48
N ILE A 70 2.38 -7.31 16.79
CA ILE A 70 3.32 -8.26 17.39
C ILE A 70 3.14 -8.38 18.91
N GLN A 71 2.75 -7.30 19.59
CA GLN A 71 2.70 -7.21 21.06
C GLN A 71 1.99 -8.39 21.74
N ASN A 72 0.87 -8.84 21.17
CA ASN A 72 0.07 -9.94 21.75
C ASN A 72 0.37 -11.31 21.13
N LYS A 73 1.38 -11.41 20.25
CA LYS A 73 1.74 -12.64 19.54
C LYS A 73 3.12 -13.15 19.95
N LEU A 74 3.99 -12.25 20.38
CA LEU A 74 5.33 -12.61 20.82
C LEU A 74 5.30 -13.04 22.28
N ASN A 75 5.76 -14.25 22.55
CA ASN A 75 6.05 -14.71 23.90
C ASN A 75 7.52 -14.39 24.21
N PHE A 76 7.76 -13.49 25.17
CA PHE A 76 9.12 -13.11 25.55
C PHE A 76 9.86 -14.19 26.35
N ASP A 77 9.13 -15.10 27.00
CA ASP A 77 9.71 -16.16 27.81
C ASP A 77 10.18 -17.34 26.94
N THR A 78 9.46 -17.64 25.86
CA THR A 78 9.80 -18.76 24.96
C THR A 78 10.46 -18.32 23.65
N GLY A 79 10.33 -17.06 23.26
CA GLY A 79 10.74 -16.57 21.95
C GLY A 79 9.82 -16.98 20.80
N ASP A 80 8.71 -17.67 21.10
CA ASP A 80 7.72 -18.09 20.11
C ASP A 80 6.86 -16.91 19.66
N ILE A 81 6.39 -16.99 18.41
CA ILE A 81 5.43 -16.04 17.86
C ILE A 81 4.19 -16.76 17.35
N ASP A 82 3.05 -16.46 17.96
CA ASP A 82 1.74 -16.98 17.56
C ASP A 82 1.16 -16.13 16.43
N LEU A 83 1.58 -16.44 15.20
CA LEU A 83 1.12 -15.74 14.00
C LEU A 83 -0.18 -16.34 13.48
N PRO A 84 -1.12 -15.49 13.01
CA PRO A 84 -2.33 -15.98 12.35
C PRO A 84 -1.99 -16.64 11.01
N THR A 85 -2.99 -17.21 10.35
CA THR A 85 -2.81 -17.69 8.97
C THR A 85 -2.41 -16.55 8.03
N TYR A 86 -1.78 -16.88 6.90
CA TYR A 86 -1.39 -15.86 5.92
C TYR A 86 -2.60 -15.06 5.42
N LYS A 87 -3.74 -15.73 5.21
CA LYS A 87 -4.99 -15.09 4.80
C LYS A 87 -5.47 -14.07 5.83
N GLU A 88 -5.60 -14.46 7.09
CA GLU A 88 -6.04 -13.56 8.17
C GLU A 88 -5.09 -12.38 8.37
N PHE A 89 -3.79 -12.57 8.16
CA PHE A 89 -2.82 -11.49 8.17
C PHE A 89 -3.10 -10.47 7.06
N ILE A 90 -3.29 -10.93 5.82
CA ILE A 90 -3.58 -10.06 4.67
C ILE A 90 -4.89 -9.31 4.88
N ASP A 91 -5.94 -9.97 5.39
CA ASP A 91 -7.22 -9.32 5.69
C ASP A 91 -7.05 -8.20 6.74
N LYS A 92 -6.28 -8.46 7.81
CA LYS A 92 -5.95 -7.44 8.82
C LYS A 92 -5.13 -6.28 8.26
N PHE A 93 -4.14 -6.59 7.40
CA PHE A 93 -3.31 -5.59 6.75
C PHE A 93 -4.16 -4.70 5.83
N GLN A 94 -4.98 -5.30 4.96
CA GLN A 94 -5.86 -4.58 4.05
C GLN A 94 -6.87 -3.73 4.81
N LYS A 95 -7.44 -4.24 5.90
CA LYS A 95 -8.33 -3.45 6.76
C LYS A 95 -7.63 -2.24 7.39
N ALA A 96 -6.37 -2.38 7.79
CA ALA A 96 -5.60 -1.31 8.43
C ALA A 96 -5.10 -0.24 7.45
N PHE A 97 -4.82 -0.62 6.21
CA PHE A 97 -4.30 0.27 5.16
C PHE A 97 -5.25 0.38 3.97
N LYS A 98 -6.55 0.25 4.25
CA LYS A 98 -7.63 0.34 3.26
C LYS A 98 -7.67 1.76 2.70
N PRO A 99 -7.94 1.94 1.39
CA PRO A 99 -8.43 3.21 0.90
C PRO A 99 -9.66 3.63 1.72
N GLU A 100 -9.60 4.80 2.35
CA GLU A 100 -10.71 5.37 3.15
C GLU A 100 -12.02 5.51 2.33
N GLU A 101 -11.93 5.40 1.01
CA GLU A 101 -12.97 5.69 0.04
C GLU A 101 -13.40 4.45 -0.80
N GLU A 102 -13.19 3.19 -0.36
CA GLU A 102 -13.53 2.00 -1.19
C GLU A 102 -14.96 1.95 -1.76
N ASP A 103 -15.93 2.64 -1.15
CA ASP A 103 -17.31 2.69 -1.64
C ASP A 103 -17.52 3.67 -2.82
N ILE A 104 -16.50 4.46 -3.17
CA ILE A 104 -16.53 5.43 -4.28
C ILE A 104 -15.75 4.84 -5.47
N ASP A 105 -16.35 4.83 -6.66
CA ASP A 105 -15.68 4.36 -7.88
C ASP A 105 -14.38 5.16 -8.15
N ALA A 106 -13.39 4.52 -8.80
CA ALA A 106 -12.08 5.14 -9.06
C ALA A 106 -12.18 6.45 -9.83
N LEU A 107 -13.17 6.57 -10.74
CA LEU A 107 -13.41 7.81 -11.47
C LEU A 107 -13.89 8.94 -10.55
N ASP A 108 -14.77 8.63 -9.60
CA ASP A 108 -15.30 9.64 -8.68
C ASP A 108 -14.25 10.04 -7.64
N LYS A 109 -13.41 9.11 -7.19
CA LYS A 109 -12.19 9.44 -6.42
C LYS A 109 -11.26 10.37 -7.18
N LEU A 110 -11.06 10.13 -8.48
CA LEU A 110 -10.22 10.98 -9.33
C LEU A 110 -10.80 12.40 -9.44
N LYS A 111 -12.13 12.54 -9.58
CA LYS A 111 -12.82 13.84 -9.59
C LYS A 111 -12.75 14.57 -8.24
N MET A 112 -12.77 13.82 -7.14
CA MET A 112 -12.70 14.35 -5.78
C MET A 112 -11.27 14.57 -5.28
N LEU A 113 -10.25 14.06 -5.99
CA LEU A 113 -8.85 14.17 -5.60
C LEU A 113 -8.45 15.64 -5.50
N ARG A 114 -7.83 15.99 -4.38
CA ARG A 114 -7.27 17.32 -4.15
C ARG A 114 -5.94 17.19 -3.41
N GLN A 115 -5.04 18.15 -3.63
CA GLN A 115 -3.70 18.16 -3.04
C GLN A 115 -3.76 18.15 -1.50
N LYS A 116 -4.53 19.05 -0.89
CA LYS A 116 -4.63 19.19 0.58
C LYS A 116 -3.21 19.16 1.21
N ASN A 117 -2.94 18.21 2.09
CA ASN A 117 -1.66 18.04 2.78
C ASN A 117 -0.67 17.11 2.06
N LEU A 118 -1.00 16.63 0.85
CA LEU A 118 -0.10 15.79 0.05
C LEU A 118 1.02 16.64 -0.55
N THR A 119 2.23 16.08 -0.56
CA THR A 119 3.30 16.60 -1.41
C THR A 119 2.91 16.48 -2.89
N ALA A 120 3.55 17.26 -3.76
CA ALA A 120 3.33 17.16 -5.20
C ALA A 120 3.58 15.74 -5.73
N GLU A 121 4.59 15.04 -5.21
CA GLU A 121 4.92 13.66 -5.58
C GLU A 121 3.83 12.67 -5.14
N GLN A 122 3.34 12.80 -3.90
CA GLN A 122 2.23 11.99 -3.40
C GLN A 122 0.95 12.22 -4.20
N LEU A 123 0.65 13.47 -4.55
CA LEU A 123 -0.50 13.80 -5.40
C LEU A 123 -0.37 13.16 -6.79
N VAL A 124 0.77 13.32 -7.46
CA VAL A 124 1.01 12.73 -8.79
C VAL A 124 0.87 11.20 -8.73
N THR A 125 1.40 10.57 -7.68
CA THR A 125 1.30 9.13 -7.50
C THR A 125 -0.16 8.68 -7.32
N LYS A 126 -0.92 9.35 -6.45
CA LYS A 126 -2.34 9.05 -6.22
C LYS A 126 -3.18 9.28 -7.48
N PHE A 127 -2.91 10.36 -8.23
CA PHE A 127 -3.59 10.66 -9.49
C PHE A 127 -3.38 9.54 -10.52
N LYS A 128 -2.12 9.15 -10.78
CA LYS A 128 -1.80 8.09 -11.75
C LYS A 128 -2.41 6.74 -11.38
N LEU A 129 -2.44 6.40 -10.09
CA LEU A 129 -3.07 5.17 -9.62
C LEU A 129 -4.57 5.16 -9.94
N LEU A 130 -5.28 6.24 -9.60
CA LEU A 130 -6.72 6.36 -9.83
C LEU A 130 -7.08 6.38 -11.31
N VAL A 131 -6.26 7.00 -12.17
CA VAL A 131 -6.42 6.93 -13.63
C VAL A 131 -6.37 5.49 -14.13
N GLY A 132 -5.39 4.71 -13.67
CA GLY A 132 -5.27 3.29 -14.03
C GLY A 132 -6.42 2.44 -13.50
N GLU A 133 -6.86 2.68 -12.25
CA GLU A 133 -8.00 1.96 -11.65
C GLU A 133 -9.34 2.28 -12.33
N ALA A 134 -9.51 3.51 -12.83
CA ALA A 134 -10.68 3.92 -13.62
C ALA A 134 -10.64 3.41 -15.07
N GLY A 135 -9.58 2.70 -15.48
CA GLY A 135 -9.40 2.25 -16.87
C GLY A 135 -9.24 3.39 -17.88
N MET A 136 -8.85 4.58 -17.40
CA MET A 136 -8.60 5.74 -18.26
C MET A 136 -7.20 5.64 -18.86
N SER A 137 -7.08 5.99 -20.15
CA SER A 137 -5.79 6.07 -20.82
C SER A 137 -5.54 7.46 -21.39
N ASN A 138 -4.28 7.74 -21.70
CA ASN A 138 -3.80 8.95 -22.35
C ASN A 138 -3.69 8.80 -23.87
N ASP A 139 -4.39 7.82 -24.46
CA ASP A 139 -4.20 7.41 -25.86
C ASP A 139 -4.95 8.30 -26.87
N SER A 140 -5.77 9.23 -26.39
CA SER A 140 -6.45 10.21 -27.24
C SER A 140 -6.31 11.63 -26.68
N ASP A 141 -6.32 12.62 -27.57
CA ASP A 141 -6.25 14.04 -27.20
C ASP A 141 -7.36 14.46 -26.25
N THR A 142 -8.58 13.92 -26.43
CA THR A 142 -9.73 14.21 -25.58
C THR A 142 -9.55 13.65 -24.17
N ALA A 143 -9.09 12.40 -24.06
CA ALA A 143 -8.81 11.79 -22.76
C ALA A 143 -7.65 12.50 -22.04
N ASN A 144 -6.61 12.89 -22.79
CA ASN A 144 -5.50 13.69 -22.26
C ASN A 144 -5.93 15.04 -21.71
N LYS A 145 -6.76 15.78 -22.46
CA LYS A 145 -7.30 17.07 -22.01
C LYS A 145 -8.12 16.89 -20.73
N LEU A 146 -8.96 15.86 -20.64
CA LEU A 146 -9.75 15.58 -19.44
C LEU A 146 -8.84 15.29 -18.23
N LEU A 147 -7.83 14.44 -18.39
CA LEU A 147 -6.87 14.13 -17.32
C LEU A 147 -6.08 15.36 -16.86
N ILE A 148 -5.67 16.23 -17.79
CA ILE A 148 -5.01 17.50 -17.46
C ILE A 148 -5.93 18.39 -16.62
N GLU A 149 -7.20 18.54 -17.01
CA GLU A 149 -8.16 19.36 -16.25
C GLU A 149 -8.46 18.78 -14.87
N MET A 150 -8.58 17.46 -14.75
CA MET A 150 -8.73 16.78 -13.46
C MET A 150 -7.51 17.01 -12.57
N PHE A 151 -6.29 16.92 -13.13
CA PHE A 151 -5.06 17.16 -12.38
C PHE A 151 -4.91 18.62 -11.94
N LYS A 152 -5.23 19.59 -12.81
CA LYS A 152 -5.28 21.02 -12.45
C LYS A 152 -6.28 21.27 -11.32
N THR A 153 -7.47 20.66 -11.40
CA THR A 153 -8.50 20.77 -10.36
C THR A 153 -7.99 20.19 -9.03
N ALA A 154 -7.23 19.10 -9.08
CA ALA A 154 -6.63 18.51 -7.89
C ALA A 154 -5.59 19.43 -7.23
N LEU A 155 -4.80 20.18 -8.03
CA LEU A 155 -3.84 21.17 -7.53
C LEU A 155 -4.53 22.44 -6.98
N ASN A 156 -5.63 22.87 -7.58
CA ASN A 156 -6.27 24.17 -7.32
C ASN A 156 -7.22 24.19 -6.10
N LEU A 157 -6.88 23.57 -4.96
CA LEU A 157 -7.71 23.60 -3.73
C LEU A 157 -7.76 24.98 -3.03
N ALA A 158 -7.92 26.07 -3.77
CA ALA A 158 -8.16 27.40 -3.21
C ALA A 158 -9.57 27.96 -3.45
N LEU A 159 -10.48 27.28 -4.16
CA LEU A 159 -11.78 27.89 -4.53
C LEU A 159 -13.02 27.00 -4.36
N SER A 160 -13.10 26.18 -3.31
CA SER A 160 -14.41 25.68 -2.89
C SER A 160 -14.55 25.60 -1.38
N TYR A 161 -15.29 26.59 -0.86
CA TYR A 161 -15.84 26.76 0.49
C TYR A 161 -15.00 27.50 1.55
N THR A 162 -14.86 28.81 1.34
CA THR A 162 -15.15 29.81 2.39
C THR A 162 -16.28 30.71 1.90
N ASN A 163 -17.51 30.21 1.97
CA ASN A 163 -18.71 31.05 2.05
C ASN A 163 -19.42 30.65 3.35
N PHE A 164 -18.83 31.07 4.47
CA PHE A 164 -19.57 31.35 5.69
C PHE A 164 -19.16 32.75 6.11
N ASP A 165 -19.80 33.72 5.48
CA ASP A 165 -19.86 35.09 5.96
C ASP A 165 -21.31 35.33 6.43
N TRP A 166 -21.45 35.37 7.75
CA TRP A 166 -22.45 36.07 8.58
C TRP A 166 -23.95 35.80 8.41
N ILE A 167 -24.48 34.91 9.25
CA ILE A 167 -25.50 35.25 10.28
C ILE A 167 -25.11 34.56 11.59
#